data_AF-A0A9N8D8U3-F1
#
_entry.id   AF-A0A9N8D8U3-F1
#
_cell.length_a   1.000
_cell.length_b   1.000
_cell.length_c   1.000
_cell.angle_alpha   90.00
_cell.angle_beta   90.00
_cell.angle_gamma   90.00
#
_symmetry.space_group_name_H-M   'P 1'
#
loop_
_entity.id
_entity.type
_entity.pdbx_description
1 polymer ?
#
loop_
_entity_poly.entity_id
_entity_poly.type
_entity_poly.pdbx_seq_one_letter_code
_entity_poly.pdbx_strand_id
1 'polypeptide(L)'
;MTSSLLNFPTDLNTYATELLKQGHTDAGIEGIHSALASLQARCPLFLQQSAYEHPFQHLQQPMSQKVPTRDIQSMAYYSVPIASELASPTGGSILSDNLFTLYPRAFAIRRSHSCQFGPSKTFLVLLYNLAVAVHVKALNFLETHPETDPRPLLAVVVQLYENVTIVGQENLVEAHDFQEMLCLLIATANNMGHCYDALNEFPKFRESMSLTLDLLSLSSDELYPISNEDMDVFLSSTLIFLESPGRDLCNAPAA
;
A
#
# COMPACT_ATOMS: atom_id res chain seq x y z
N MET A 1 -4.12 -15.64 -23.54
CA MET A 1 -2.88 -14.98 -24.02
C MET A 1 -2.52 -13.72 -23.23
N THR A 2 -3.38 -13.22 -22.34
CA THR A 2 -3.12 -12.09 -21.43
C THR A 2 -2.04 -12.37 -20.37
N SER A 3 -1.89 -13.62 -19.92
CA SER A 3 -0.99 -13.97 -18.81
C SER A 3 0.50 -13.65 -19.06
N SER A 4 1.00 -13.74 -20.29
CA SER A 4 2.43 -13.45 -20.55
C SER A 4 2.78 -11.96 -20.50
N LEU A 5 1.79 -11.08 -20.70
CA LEU A 5 2.01 -9.63 -20.74
C LEU A 5 2.17 -9.01 -19.35
N LEU A 6 1.65 -9.65 -18.30
CA LEU A 6 1.79 -9.15 -16.93
C LEU A 6 2.95 -9.80 -16.17
N ASN A 7 3.42 -10.98 -16.60
CA ASN A 7 4.49 -11.69 -15.90
C ASN A 7 5.75 -10.85 -15.68
N PHE A 8 6.21 -10.11 -16.69
CA PHE A 8 7.46 -9.36 -16.57
C PHE A 8 7.39 -8.16 -15.60
N PRO A 9 6.40 -7.24 -15.67
CA PRO A 9 6.28 -6.18 -14.65
C PRO A 9 6.05 -6.77 -13.24
N THR A 10 5.30 -7.87 -13.11
CA THR A 10 5.14 -8.59 -11.84
C THR A 10 6.45 -9.19 -11.32
N ASP A 11 7.27 -9.76 -12.21
CA ASP A 11 8.59 -10.31 -11.86
C ASP A 11 9.55 -9.22 -11.41
N LEU A 12 9.55 -8.07 -12.10
CA LEU A 12 10.33 -6.90 -11.69
C LEU A 12 9.88 -6.35 -10.34
N ASN A 13 8.58 -6.28 -10.08
CA ASN A 13 8.05 -5.90 -8.76
C ASN A 13 8.50 -6.87 -7.66
N THR A 14 8.46 -8.18 -7.94
CA THR A 14 8.86 -9.23 -6.99
C THR A 14 10.34 -9.08 -6.66
N TYR A 15 11.18 -8.92 -7.69
CA TYR A 15 12.61 -8.68 -7.52
C TYR A 15 12.91 -7.41 -6.71
N ALA A 16 12.23 -6.30 -7.04
CA ALA A 16 12.37 -5.05 -6.31
C ALA A 16 11.95 -5.17 -4.83
N THR A 17 10.87 -5.90 -4.55
CA THR A 17 10.40 -6.16 -3.18
C THR A 17 11.43 -6.96 -2.38
N GLU A 18 12.10 -7.95 -2.99
CA GLU A 18 13.19 -8.67 -2.33
C GLU A 18 14.40 -7.78 -2.06
N LEU A 19 14.73 -6.84 -2.95
CA LEU A 19 15.78 -5.84 -2.69
C LEU A 19 15.43 -4.92 -1.52
N LEU A 20 14.19 -4.43 -1.46
CA LEU A 20 13.70 -3.62 -0.34
C LEU A 20 13.74 -4.39 0.99
N LYS A 21 13.35 -5.66 0.97
CA LYS A 21 13.45 -6.56 2.13
C LYS A 21 14.88 -6.78 2.59
N GLN A 22 15.87 -6.62 1.72
CA GLN A 22 17.30 -6.72 2.03
C GLN A 22 17.95 -5.38 2.42
N GLY A 23 17.18 -4.28 2.40
CA GLY A 23 17.66 -2.94 2.74
C GLY A 23 18.32 -2.21 1.56
N HIS A 24 18.26 -2.78 0.35
CA HIS A 24 18.77 -2.17 -0.87
C HIS A 24 17.76 -1.16 -1.45
N THR A 25 17.45 -0.11 -0.70
CA THR A 25 16.36 0.83 -0.99
C THR A 25 16.45 1.47 -2.37
N ASP A 26 17.64 1.96 -2.76
CA ASP A 26 17.83 2.60 -4.07
C ASP A 26 17.62 1.63 -5.24
N ALA A 27 18.20 0.43 -5.16
CA ALA A 27 18.02 -0.60 -6.17
C ALA A 27 16.55 -1.10 -6.23
N GLY A 28 15.87 -1.14 -5.07
CA GLY A 28 14.44 -1.42 -5.00
C GLY A 28 13.61 -0.36 -5.74
N ILE A 29 13.88 0.93 -5.51
CA ILE A 29 13.23 2.05 -6.21
C ILE A 29 13.45 1.96 -7.73
N GLU A 30 14.69 1.72 -8.17
CA GLU A 30 15.01 1.54 -9.59
C GLU A 30 14.28 0.33 -10.22
N GLY A 31 14.18 -0.77 -9.48
CA GLY A 31 13.43 -1.96 -9.88
C GLY A 31 11.94 -1.67 -10.07
N ILE A 32 11.33 -0.89 -9.17
CA ILE A 32 9.92 -0.48 -9.26
C ILE A 32 9.72 0.47 -10.47
N HIS A 33 10.61 1.42 -10.69
CA HIS A 33 10.57 2.27 -11.90
C HIS A 33 10.65 1.45 -13.18
N SER A 34 11.52 0.43 -13.21
CA SER A 34 11.65 -0.49 -14.34
C SER A 34 10.36 -1.29 -14.57
N ALA A 35 9.69 -1.73 -13.49
CA ALA A 35 8.41 -2.40 -13.55
C ALA A 35 7.29 -1.49 -14.09
N LEU A 36 7.22 -0.24 -13.62
CA LEU A 36 6.28 0.78 -14.10
C LEU A 36 6.49 1.09 -15.59
N ALA A 37 7.74 1.32 -16.01
CA ALA A 37 8.08 1.57 -17.41
C ALA A 37 7.71 0.36 -18.29
N SER A 38 7.96 -0.86 -17.82
CA SER A 38 7.54 -2.06 -18.52
C SER A 38 6.02 -2.19 -18.63
N LEU A 39 5.26 -1.83 -17.59
CA LEU A 39 3.81 -1.87 -17.63
C LEU A 39 3.28 -0.85 -18.64
N GLN A 40 3.80 0.38 -18.60
CA GLN A 40 3.45 1.47 -19.52
C GLN A 40 3.73 1.09 -20.98
N ALA A 41 4.89 0.49 -21.26
CA ALA A 41 5.24 0.05 -22.62
C ALA A 41 4.27 -1.01 -23.18
N ARG A 42 3.54 -1.71 -22.31
CA ARG A 42 2.57 -2.76 -22.67
C ARG A 42 1.12 -2.27 -22.68
N CYS A 43 0.84 -1.06 -22.20
CA CYS A 43 -0.51 -0.45 -22.24
C CYS A 43 -1.19 -0.53 -23.62
N PRO A 44 -0.52 -0.23 -24.75
CA PRO A 44 -1.16 -0.35 -26.07
C PRO A 44 -1.66 -1.77 -26.38
N LEU A 45 -0.96 -2.80 -25.89
CA LEU A 45 -1.34 -4.20 -26.12
C LEU A 45 -2.58 -4.58 -25.31
N PHE A 46 -2.73 -4.06 -24.09
CA PHE A 46 -3.94 -4.26 -23.29
C PHE A 46 -5.15 -3.58 -23.91
N LEU A 47 -4.98 -2.36 -24.45
CA LEU A 47 -6.05 -1.63 -25.15
C LEU A 47 -6.48 -2.32 -26.46
N GLN A 48 -5.53 -2.95 -27.16
CA GLN A 48 -5.86 -3.74 -28.35
C GLN A 48 -6.66 -4.99 -27.97
N GLN A 49 -6.30 -5.70 -26.91
CA GLN A 49 -6.99 -6.91 -26.48
C GLN A 49 -8.43 -6.66 -26.04
N SER A 50 -8.68 -5.59 -25.27
CA SER A 50 -10.04 -5.24 -24.84
C SER A 50 -10.97 -4.87 -26.01
N ALA A 51 -10.42 -4.37 -27.12
CA ALA A 51 -11.20 -4.05 -28.32
C ALA A 51 -11.67 -5.30 -29.10
N TYR A 52 -11.03 -6.46 -28.90
CA TYR A 52 -11.38 -7.72 -29.60
C TYR A 52 -12.29 -8.65 -28.79
N GLU A 53 -12.41 -8.46 -27.47
CA GLU A 53 -13.34 -9.22 -26.64
C GLU A 53 -14.77 -8.66 -26.80
N HIS A 54 -15.60 -9.34 -27.61
CA HIS A 54 -16.96 -8.93 -27.95
C HIS A 54 -17.87 -8.70 -26.71
N PRO A 55 -18.55 -7.55 -26.58
CA PRO A 55 -19.32 -7.19 -25.37
C PRO A 55 -20.66 -7.94 -25.14
N PHE A 56 -20.96 -9.05 -25.85
CA PHE A 56 -22.35 -9.56 -25.91
C PHE A 56 -22.60 -11.06 -25.67
N GLN A 57 -21.66 -11.86 -25.14
CA GLN A 57 -21.89 -13.32 -25.01
C GLN A 57 -22.21 -13.89 -23.61
N HIS A 58 -22.26 -13.10 -22.53
CA HIS A 58 -22.40 -13.69 -21.17
C HIS A 58 -23.62 -13.26 -20.33
N LEU A 59 -24.62 -12.58 -20.90
CA LEU A 59 -25.78 -12.08 -20.14
C LEU A 59 -26.85 -13.11 -19.71
N GLN A 60 -26.58 -14.42 -19.71
CA GLN A 60 -27.55 -15.43 -19.24
C GLN A 60 -26.88 -16.59 -18.49
N GLN A 61 -26.42 -16.35 -17.27
CA GLN A 61 -26.35 -17.43 -16.27
C GLN A 61 -26.92 -16.93 -14.92
N PRO A 62 -27.92 -17.63 -14.35
CA PRO A 62 -28.44 -17.29 -13.04
C PRO A 62 -27.40 -17.63 -11.96
N MET A 63 -26.88 -16.60 -11.28
CA MET A 63 -26.01 -16.76 -10.13
C MET A 63 -26.81 -17.24 -8.92
N SER A 64 -26.85 -18.55 -8.71
CA SER A 64 -27.13 -19.13 -7.40
C SER A 64 -25.92 -19.99 -7.03
N GLN A 65 -24.88 -19.33 -6.52
CA GLN A 65 -23.74 -20.03 -5.92
C GLN A 65 -23.60 -19.56 -4.48
N LYS A 66 -23.74 -20.52 -3.56
CA LYS A 66 -23.32 -20.38 -2.17
C LYS A 66 -21.85 -19.94 -2.19
N VAL A 67 -21.57 -18.80 -1.57
CA VAL A 67 -20.21 -18.29 -1.37
C VAL A 67 -19.44 -19.36 -0.59
N PRO A 68 -18.45 -20.03 -1.21
CA PRO A 68 -17.57 -20.90 -0.45
C PRO A 68 -16.82 -20.03 0.55
N THR A 69 -16.74 -20.46 1.81
CA THR A 69 -15.75 -19.96 2.76
C THR A 69 -14.38 -20.10 2.12
N ARG A 70 -13.86 -19.00 1.55
CA ARG A 70 -12.59 -18.97 0.81
C ARG A 70 -11.45 -19.00 1.82
N ASP A 71 -10.54 -19.93 1.66
CA ASP A 71 -9.24 -19.88 2.31
C ASP A 71 -8.55 -18.55 1.97
N ILE A 72 -8.15 -17.82 3.01
CA ILE A 72 -7.33 -16.59 2.93
C ILE A 72 -6.04 -16.81 2.10
N GLN A 73 -5.63 -18.08 1.92
CA GLN A 73 -4.53 -18.48 1.05
C GLN A 73 -4.72 -18.16 -0.44
N SER A 74 -5.89 -17.68 -0.89
CA SER A 74 -6.15 -17.39 -2.32
C SER A 74 -5.88 -15.94 -2.76
N MET A 75 -5.29 -15.07 -1.94
CA MET A 75 -4.99 -13.70 -2.40
C MET A 75 -3.92 -13.67 -3.48
N ALA A 76 -4.12 -12.81 -4.49
CA ALA A 76 -3.18 -12.66 -5.59
C ALA A 76 -1.91 -11.88 -5.23
N TYR A 77 -1.92 -11.10 -4.14
CA TYR A 77 -0.75 -10.41 -3.61
C TYR A 77 -0.68 -10.54 -2.09
N TYR A 78 0.48 -10.21 -1.51
CA TYR A 78 0.74 -10.29 -0.08
C TYR A 78 1.74 -9.22 0.34
N SER A 79 1.65 -8.76 1.59
CA SER A 79 2.58 -7.80 2.16
C SER A 79 3.91 -8.46 2.52
N VAL A 80 5.00 -7.71 2.39
CA VAL A 80 6.36 -8.14 2.71
C VAL A 80 7.05 -7.01 3.48
N PRO A 81 7.66 -7.28 4.63
CA PRO A 81 8.39 -6.26 5.36
C PRO A 81 9.56 -5.73 4.54
N ILE A 82 9.73 -4.41 4.55
CA ILE A 82 10.92 -3.73 4.05
C ILE A 82 11.94 -3.72 5.19
N ALA A 83 13.20 -4.04 4.90
CA ALA A 83 14.24 -3.86 5.91
C ALA A 83 14.40 -2.35 6.11
N SER A 84 13.93 -1.89 7.25
CA SER A 84 14.12 -0.54 7.71
C SER A 84 15.16 -0.57 8.81
N GLU A 85 16.31 0.07 8.60
CA GLU A 85 17.31 0.27 9.65
C GLU A 85 16.72 1.08 10.83
N LEU A 86 15.60 1.78 10.62
CA LEU A 86 14.78 2.47 11.64
C LEU A 86 14.08 1.52 12.62
N ALA A 87 14.10 0.20 12.42
CA ALA A 87 13.45 -0.78 13.31
C ALA A 87 14.20 -1.00 14.65
N SER A 88 15.03 -0.06 15.09
CA SER A 88 15.51 -0.02 16.47
C SER A 88 14.57 0.84 17.33
N PRO A 89 13.70 0.25 18.15
CA PRO A 89 12.80 0.98 19.05
C PRO A 89 13.51 1.67 20.24
N THR A 90 14.84 1.85 20.19
CA THR A 90 15.63 2.27 21.36
C THR A 90 16.37 3.61 21.21
N GLY A 91 16.33 4.26 20.05
CA GLY A 91 16.87 5.61 19.86
C GLY A 91 15.74 6.62 19.74
N GLY A 92 15.78 7.71 20.51
CA GLY A 92 14.83 8.82 20.40
C GLY A 92 14.91 9.46 19.01
N SER A 93 14.13 8.92 18.07
CA SER A 93 13.95 9.48 16.74
C SER A 93 13.02 10.69 16.84
N ILE A 94 13.26 11.72 16.03
CA ILE A 94 12.40 12.91 15.92
C ILE A 94 10.94 12.55 15.57
N LEU A 95 10.71 11.31 15.10
CA LEU A 95 9.41 10.76 14.73
C LEU A 95 8.80 9.84 15.82
N SER A 96 9.46 9.65 16.97
CA SER A 96 9.01 8.71 18.02
C SER A 96 7.76 9.16 18.78
N ASP A 97 7.32 10.40 18.55
CA ASP A 97 6.12 10.98 19.17
C ASP A 97 4.93 11.05 18.19
N ASN A 98 5.08 10.52 16.98
CA ASN A 98 4.02 10.51 15.98
C ASN A 98 2.89 9.55 16.38
N LEU A 99 1.66 9.95 16.04
CA LEU A 99 0.44 9.21 16.33
C LEU A 99 0.20 8.09 15.34
N PHE A 100 0.73 8.23 14.13
CA PHE A 100 0.86 7.13 13.19
C PHE A 100 2.26 6.54 13.29
N THR A 101 2.34 5.22 13.27
CA THR A 101 3.58 4.55 12.87
C THR A 101 3.55 4.32 11.36
N LEU A 102 4.70 4.45 10.71
CA LEU A 102 4.88 3.99 9.34
C LEU A 102 4.43 2.52 9.23
N TYR A 103 3.78 2.16 8.12
CA TYR A 103 3.60 0.78 7.69
C TYR A 103 4.72 0.43 6.68
N PRO A 104 5.83 -0.19 7.12
CA PRO A 104 7.04 -0.37 6.30
C PRO A 104 6.98 -1.69 5.53
N ARG A 105 5.88 -1.94 4.82
CA ARG A 105 5.70 -3.19 4.07
C ARG A 105 5.39 -2.86 2.61
N ALA A 106 6.07 -3.53 1.69
CA ALA A 106 5.75 -3.51 0.26
C ALA A 106 4.79 -4.65 -0.06
N PHE A 107 4.22 -4.67 -1.27
CA PHE A 107 3.33 -5.73 -1.73
C PHE A 107 3.92 -6.51 -2.90
N ALA A 108 4.07 -7.82 -2.72
CA ALA A 108 4.49 -8.76 -3.75
C ALA A 108 3.27 -9.43 -4.40
N ILE A 109 3.30 -9.61 -5.72
CA ILE A 109 2.21 -10.26 -6.48
C ILE A 109 2.61 -11.71 -6.73
N ARG A 110 1.73 -12.65 -6.39
CA ARG A 110 1.96 -14.09 -6.58
C ARG A 110 1.91 -14.43 -8.06
N ARG A 111 2.97 -15.07 -8.55
CA ARG A 111 3.05 -15.57 -9.94
C ARG A 111 1.88 -16.48 -10.34
N SER A 112 1.37 -17.29 -9.42
CA SER A 112 0.24 -18.20 -9.68
C SER A 112 -1.08 -17.47 -9.95
N HIS A 113 -1.19 -16.19 -9.57
CA HIS A 113 -2.41 -15.38 -9.70
C HIS A 113 -2.19 -14.12 -10.57
N SER A 114 -1.00 -13.93 -11.16
CA SER A 114 -0.68 -12.75 -11.98
C SER A 114 -1.64 -12.57 -13.18
N CYS A 115 -2.22 -13.66 -13.68
CA CYS A 115 -3.18 -13.62 -14.77
C CYS A 115 -4.57 -13.09 -14.37
N GLN A 116 -4.91 -13.15 -13.09
CA GLN A 116 -6.14 -12.59 -12.51
C GLN A 116 -5.91 -11.18 -11.97
N PHE A 117 -4.65 -10.84 -11.68
CA PHE A 117 -4.23 -9.54 -11.20
C PHE A 117 -4.03 -8.58 -12.37
N GLY A 118 -5.12 -7.99 -12.86
CA GLY A 118 -5.14 -7.12 -14.04
C GLY A 118 -4.13 -5.94 -14.00
N PRO A 119 -3.93 -5.26 -15.14
CA PRO A 119 -2.94 -4.18 -15.26
C PRO A 119 -3.20 -3.02 -14.28
N SER A 120 -4.45 -2.66 -14.03
CA SER A 120 -4.79 -1.58 -13.09
C SER A 120 -4.38 -1.88 -11.65
N LYS A 121 -4.65 -3.10 -11.16
CA LYS A 121 -4.22 -3.54 -9.82
C LYS A 121 -2.70 -3.64 -9.72
N THR A 122 -2.05 -4.14 -10.78
CA THR A 122 -0.58 -4.16 -10.87
C THR A 122 0.00 -2.75 -10.79
N PHE A 123 -0.60 -1.79 -11.50
CA PHE A 123 -0.18 -0.39 -11.46
C PHE A 123 -0.32 0.20 -10.06
N LEU A 124 -1.45 -0.07 -9.38
CA LEU A 124 -1.70 0.41 -8.02
C LEU A 124 -0.67 -0.12 -7.02
N VAL A 125 -0.35 -1.43 -7.08
CA VAL A 125 0.72 -2.04 -6.27
C VAL A 125 2.07 -1.38 -6.52
N LEU A 126 2.43 -1.14 -7.79
CA LEU A 126 3.70 -0.51 -8.13
C LEU A 126 3.80 0.93 -7.64
N LEU A 127 2.72 1.72 -7.76
CA LEU A 127 2.69 3.09 -7.24
C LEU A 127 2.85 3.11 -5.71
N TYR A 128 2.14 2.23 -5.00
CA TYR A 128 2.26 2.11 -3.56
C TYR A 128 3.69 1.70 -3.14
N ASN A 129 4.25 0.68 -3.79
CA ASN A 129 5.61 0.20 -3.50
C ASN A 129 6.65 1.30 -3.72
N LEU A 130 6.47 2.12 -4.77
CA LEU A 130 7.33 3.28 -5.00
C LEU A 130 7.18 4.30 -3.86
N ALA A 131 5.94 4.63 -3.49
CA ALA A 131 5.66 5.59 -2.42
C ALA A 131 6.30 5.17 -1.09
N VAL A 132 6.13 3.91 -0.66
CA VAL A 132 6.71 3.42 0.60
C VAL A 132 8.24 3.31 0.53
N ALA A 133 8.83 2.93 -0.61
CA ALA A 133 10.28 2.89 -0.73
C ALA A 133 10.91 4.29 -0.66
N VAL A 134 10.29 5.28 -1.32
CA VAL A 134 10.71 6.69 -1.24
C VAL A 134 10.46 7.25 0.17
N HIS A 135 9.38 6.85 0.84
CA HIS A 135 9.11 7.21 2.22
C HIS A 135 10.22 6.72 3.14
N VAL A 136 10.55 5.42 3.11
CA VAL A 136 11.64 4.84 3.92
C VAL A 136 12.97 5.56 3.64
N LYS A 137 13.29 5.84 2.37
CA LYS A 137 14.49 6.61 2.00
C LYS A 137 14.49 8.02 2.61
N ALA A 138 13.35 8.72 2.57
CA ALA A 138 13.21 10.05 3.15
C ALA A 138 13.39 10.03 4.68
N LEU A 139 12.82 9.04 5.36
CA LEU A 139 12.97 8.91 6.82
C LEU A 139 14.42 8.58 7.22
N ASN A 140 15.09 7.66 6.53
CA ASN A 140 16.51 7.38 6.76
C ASN A 140 17.38 8.62 6.56
N PHE A 141 17.06 9.45 5.56
CA PHE A 141 17.77 10.71 5.33
C PHE A 141 17.54 11.71 6.48
N LEU A 142 16.30 11.89 6.93
CA LEU A 142 15.95 12.79 8.02
C LEU A 142 16.53 12.34 9.36
N GLU A 143 16.63 11.04 9.62
CA GLU A 143 17.27 10.50 10.82
C GLU A 143 18.77 10.80 10.83
N THR A 144 19.43 10.71 9.67
CA THR A 144 20.86 11.01 9.53
C THR A 144 21.17 12.51 9.43
N HIS A 145 20.17 13.34 9.14
CA HIS A 145 20.27 14.80 8.96
C HIS A 145 19.11 15.53 9.68
N PRO A 146 19.06 15.46 11.02
CA PRO A 146 17.92 15.94 11.83
C PRO A 146 17.64 17.45 11.70
N GLU A 147 18.61 18.23 11.24
CA GLU A 147 18.47 19.66 10.96
C GLU A 147 17.75 19.98 9.64
N THR A 148 17.53 18.98 8.78
CA THR A 148 16.87 19.15 7.50
C THR A 148 15.37 19.38 7.70
N ASP A 149 14.83 20.40 7.03
CA ASP A 149 13.37 20.58 6.95
C ASP A 149 12.73 19.34 6.28
N PRO A 150 11.82 18.61 6.96
CA PRO A 150 11.17 17.43 6.40
C PRO A 150 10.23 17.75 5.23
N ARG A 151 9.75 19.00 5.12
CA ARG A 151 8.70 19.39 4.18
C ARG A 151 9.01 19.07 2.71
N PRO A 152 10.18 19.38 2.14
CA PRO A 152 10.48 19.08 0.74
C PRO A 152 10.51 17.58 0.44
N LEU A 153 10.95 16.75 1.40
CA LEU A 153 11.04 15.30 1.21
C LEU A 153 9.68 14.64 1.38
N LEU A 154 8.97 14.94 2.48
CA LEU A 154 7.69 14.30 2.78
C LEU A 154 6.56 14.81 1.90
N ALA A 155 6.60 16.04 1.36
CA ALA A 155 5.61 16.49 0.38
C ALA A 155 5.62 15.65 -0.90
N VAL A 156 6.81 15.21 -1.36
CA VAL A 156 6.93 14.30 -2.50
C VAL A 156 6.32 12.94 -2.16
N VAL A 157 6.57 12.43 -0.95
CA VAL A 157 6.00 11.16 -0.47
C VAL A 157 4.47 11.23 -0.42
N VAL A 158 3.91 12.31 0.16
CA VAL A 158 2.46 12.55 0.19
C VAL A 158 1.88 12.55 -1.22
N GLN A 159 2.49 13.27 -2.16
CA GLN A 159 2.03 13.30 -3.54
C GLN A 159 1.99 11.91 -4.19
N LEU A 160 2.99 11.05 -3.89
CA LEU A 160 3.00 9.68 -4.38
C LEU A 160 1.82 8.86 -3.81
N TYR A 161 1.51 8.98 -2.52
CA TYR A 161 0.34 8.31 -1.95
C TYR A 161 -0.99 8.88 -2.43
N GLU A 162 -1.09 10.20 -2.64
CA GLU A 162 -2.27 10.82 -3.27
C GLU A 162 -2.52 10.23 -4.66
N ASN A 163 -1.46 10.02 -5.45
CA ASN A 163 -1.57 9.35 -6.75
C ASN A 163 -2.09 7.92 -6.63
N VAL A 164 -1.70 7.17 -5.58
CA VAL A 164 -2.26 5.84 -5.31
C VAL A 164 -3.76 5.94 -5.05
N THR A 165 -4.20 6.89 -4.21
CA THR A 165 -5.61 7.09 -3.89
C THR A 165 -6.43 7.48 -5.13
N ILE A 166 -5.95 8.41 -5.95
CA ILE A 166 -6.62 8.83 -7.20
C ILE A 166 -6.78 7.63 -8.14
N VAL A 167 -5.69 6.90 -8.40
CA VAL A 167 -5.74 5.73 -9.28
C VAL A 167 -6.65 4.65 -8.72
N GLY A 168 -6.64 4.43 -7.40
CA GLY A 168 -7.53 3.48 -6.73
C GLY A 168 -9.00 3.85 -6.93
N GLN A 169 -9.37 5.12 -6.73
CA GLN A 169 -10.74 5.61 -6.93
C GLN A 169 -11.22 5.47 -8.38
N GLU A 170 -10.34 5.73 -9.34
CA GLU A 170 -10.69 5.67 -10.77
C GLU A 170 -10.76 4.23 -11.32
N ASN A 171 -9.99 3.30 -10.74
CA ASN A 171 -9.80 1.96 -11.33
C ASN A 171 -10.47 0.83 -10.54
N LEU A 172 -10.77 0.99 -9.26
CA LEU A 172 -11.43 -0.03 -8.44
C LEU A 172 -12.95 0.09 -8.54
N VAL A 173 -13.47 0.00 -9.77
CA VAL A 173 -14.90 0.19 -10.08
C VAL A 173 -15.74 -0.98 -9.57
N GLU A 174 -15.19 -2.20 -9.63
CA GLU A 174 -15.90 -3.39 -9.17
C GLU A 174 -15.67 -3.63 -7.69
N ALA A 175 -16.75 -4.00 -6.98
CA ALA A 175 -16.69 -4.27 -5.54
C ALA A 175 -15.59 -5.29 -5.20
N HIS A 176 -15.41 -6.31 -6.04
CA HIS A 176 -14.41 -7.37 -5.86
C HIS A 176 -12.96 -6.85 -5.90
N ASP A 177 -12.67 -5.91 -6.81
CA ASP A 177 -11.34 -5.29 -6.92
C ASP A 177 -11.03 -4.44 -5.69
N PHE A 178 -12.04 -3.71 -5.19
CA PHE A 178 -11.91 -2.95 -3.95
C PHE A 178 -11.59 -3.88 -2.76
N GLN A 179 -12.28 -5.02 -2.61
CA GLN A 179 -12.01 -5.95 -1.50
C GLN A 179 -10.58 -6.49 -1.59
N GLU A 180 -10.16 -6.88 -2.80
CA GLU A 180 -8.82 -7.39 -3.02
C GLU A 180 -7.76 -6.33 -2.65
N MET A 181 -7.98 -5.06 -2.99
CA MET A 181 -7.03 -3.98 -2.74
C MET A 181 -7.13 -3.31 -1.36
N LEU A 182 -8.05 -3.75 -0.48
CA LEU A 182 -8.34 -3.07 0.79
C LEU A 182 -7.10 -2.88 1.67
N CYS A 183 -6.27 -3.92 1.84
CA CYS A 183 -5.06 -3.83 2.66
C CYS A 183 -4.09 -2.75 2.14
N LEU A 184 -3.94 -2.62 0.81
CA LEU A 184 -3.12 -1.58 0.21
C LEU A 184 -3.70 -0.19 0.45
N LEU A 185 -5.02 -0.04 0.36
CA LEU A 185 -5.70 1.25 0.60
C LEU A 185 -5.55 1.70 2.06
N ILE A 186 -5.69 0.78 3.02
CA ILE A 186 -5.43 1.06 4.45
C ILE A 186 -3.98 1.48 4.64
N ALA A 187 -3.04 0.74 4.07
CA ALA A 187 -1.61 1.06 4.16
C ALA A 187 -1.28 2.43 3.55
N THR A 188 -1.96 2.81 2.46
CA THR A 188 -1.85 4.12 1.83
C THR A 188 -2.33 5.21 2.78
N ALA A 189 -3.55 5.08 3.32
CA ALA A 189 -4.13 6.05 4.24
C ALA A 189 -3.31 6.21 5.52
N ASN A 190 -2.86 5.10 6.12
CA ASN A 190 -1.97 5.11 7.29
C ASN A 190 -0.67 5.88 7.01
N ASN A 191 -0.01 5.59 5.89
CA ASN A 191 1.27 6.22 5.56
C ASN A 191 1.12 7.69 5.16
N MET A 192 -0.01 8.10 4.57
CA MET A 192 -0.34 9.52 4.41
C MET A 192 -0.51 10.20 5.77
N GLY A 193 -1.22 9.56 6.71
CA GLY A 193 -1.36 10.04 8.10
C GLY A 193 0.00 10.25 8.76
N HIS A 194 0.91 9.28 8.63
CA HIS A 194 2.30 9.39 9.11
C HIS A 194 3.03 10.61 8.54
N CYS A 195 2.92 10.86 7.22
CA CYS A 195 3.54 12.04 6.62
C CYS A 195 2.91 13.35 7.12
N TYR A 196 1.57 13.44 7.17
CA TYR A 196 0.90 14.67 7.59
C TYR A 196 1.17 15.01 9.06
N ASP A 197 1.30 14.00 9.91
CA ASP A 197 1.71 14.17 11.30
C ASP A 197 3.11 14.79 11.40
N ALA A 198 4.09 14.19 10.71
CA ALA A 198 5.46 14.70 10.64
C ALA A 198 5.55 16.12 10.02
N LEU A 199 4.58 16.51 9.19
CA LEU A 199 4.48 17.84 8.58
C LEU A 199 3.69 18.85 9.43
N ASN A 200 3.11 18.44 10.56
CA ASN A 200 2.18 19.20 11.39
C ASN A 200 0.92 19.68 10.63
N GLU A 201 0.48 18.93 9.61
CA GLU A 201 -0.73 19.22 8.82
C GLU A 201 -1.95 18.54 9.48
N PHE A 202 -2.27 18.94 10.72
CA PHE A 202 -3.26 18.26 11.57
C PHE A 202 -4.63 18.00 10.94
N PRO A 203 -5.23 18.93 10.15
CA PRO A 203 -6.48 18.65 9.46
C PRO A 203 -6.38 17.45 8.50
N LYS A 204 -5.28 17.37 7.75
CA LYS A 204 -5.02 16.29 6.79
C LYS A 204 -4.68 14.98 7.48
N PHE A 205 -3.93 15.05 8.58
CA PHE A 205 -3.71 13.91 9.46
C PHE A 205 -5.05 13.31 9.94
N ARG A 206 -6.00 14.14 10.39
CA ARG A 206 -7.33 13.69 10.85
C ARG A 206 -8.16 13.07 9.72
N GLU A 207 -8.10 13.63 8.52
CA GLU A 207 -8.72 13.05 7.32
C GLU A 207 -8.17 11.64 7.04
N SER A 208 -6.84 11.46 7.05
CA SER A 208 -6.19 10.16 6.86
C SER A 208 -6.54 9.17 7.97
N MET A 209 -6.65 9.62 9.22
CA MET A 209 -7.05 8.78 10.35
C MET A 209 -8.49 8.29 10.21
N SER A 210 -9.43 9.20 9.88
CA SER A 210 -10.83 8.81 9.63
C SER A 210 -10.89 7.77 8.51
N LEU A 211 -10.22 8.03 7.38
CA LEU A 211 -10.20 7.10 6.26
C LEU A 211 -9.61 5.73 6.63
N THR A 212 -8.52 5.71 7.40
CA THR A 212 -7.88 4.47 7.87
C THR A 212 -8.85 3.66 8.73
N LEU A 213 -9.54 4.30 9.68
CA LEU A 213 -10.51 3.64 10.55
C LEU A 213 -11.75 3.16 9.77
N ASP A 214 -12.24 3.96 8.82
CA ASP A 214 -13.36 3.59 7.96
C ASP A 214 -13.00 2.34 7.13
N LEU A 215 -11.81 2.31 6.53
CA LEU A 215 -11.34 1.16 5.75
C LEU A 215 -11.08 -0.07 6.64
N LEU A 216 -10.52 0.10 7.84
CA LEU A 216 -10.36 -1.00 8.82
C LEU A 216 -11.71 -1.54 9.30
N SER A 217 -12.75 -0.70 9.40
CA SER A 217 -14.08 -1.19 9.76
C SER A 217 -14.63 -2.15 8.71
N LEU A 218 -14.28 -1.97 7.43
CA LEU A 218 -14.66 -2.87 6.34
C LEU A 218 -13.95 -4.24 6.44
N SER A 219 -12.76 -4.32 7.05
CA SER A 219 -12.05 -5.59 7.22
C SER A 219 -12.61 -6.49 8.32
N SER A 220 -13.54 -5.97 9.13
CA SER A 220 -14.20 -6.75 10.19
C SER A 220 -15.26 -7.73 9.65
N ASP A 221 -15.73 -7.52 8.41
CA ASP A 221 -16.58 -8.46 7.71
C ASP A 221 -15.72 -9.58 7.08
N GLU A 222 -16.10 -10.85 7.24
CA GLU A 222 -15.38 -12.04 6.69
C GLU A 222 -15.16 -11.98 5.15
N LEU A 223 -15.78 -11.01 4.48
CA LEU A 223 -15.66 -10.73 3.06
C LEU A 223 -14.36 -9.98 2.67
N TYR A 224 -13.66 -9.39 3.64
CA TYR A 224 -12.51 -8.51 3.41
C TYR A 224 -11.30 -8.93 4.24
N PRO A 225 -10.79 -10.16 4.08
CA PRO A 225 -9.72 -10.64 4.93
C PRO A 225 -8.47 -9.77 4.77
N ILE A 226 -7.89 -9.36 5.89
CA ILE A 226 -6.53 -8.83 5.99
C ILE A 226 -5.73 -9.86 6.79
N SER A 227 -4.45 -10.03 6.49
CA SER A 227 -3.62 -10.94 7.27
C SER A 227 -3.55 -10.46 8.73
N ASN A 228 -3.46 -11.40 9.68
CA ASN A 228 -3.31 -11.02 11.09
C ASN A 228 -2.04 -10.20 11.29
N GLU A 229 -0.96 -10.53 10.56
CA GLU A 229 0.29 -9.79 10.62
C GLU A 229 0.14 -8.33 10.19
N ASP A 230 -0.67 -8.04 9.17
CA ASP A 230 -0.91 -6.66 8.73
C ASP A 230 -1.90 -5.93 9.64
N MET A 231 -2.92 -6.63 10.14
CA MET A 231 -3.84 -6.10 11.14
C MET A 231 -3.12 -5.69 12.42
N ASP A 232 -2.19 -6.52 12.91
CA ASP A 232 -1.39 -6.20 14.09
C ASP A 232 -0.58 -4.92 13.86
N VAL A 233 0.05 -4.76 12.68
CA VAL A 233 0.77 -3.53 12.34
C VAL A 233 -0.16 -2.33 12.29
N PHE A 234 -1.35 -2.43 11.69
CA PHE A 234 -2.30 -1.31 11.61
C PHE A 234 -2.86 -0.90 12.98
N LEU A 235 -3.15 -1.87 13.85
CA LEU A 235 -3.63 -1.62 15.19
C LEU A 235 -2.53 -0.96 16.03
N SER A 236 -1.31 -1.49 15.98
CA SER A 236 -0.16 -0.86 16.64
C SER A 236 0.18 0.51 16.05
N SER A 237 -0.05 0.75 14.75
CA SER A 237 0.27 2.03 14.10
C SER A 237 -0.78 3.11 14.34
N THR A 238 -2.05 2.75 14.53
CA THR A 238 -3.18 3.70 14.61
C THR A 238 -3.64 3.93 16.05
N LEU A 239 -3.36 3.00 16.97
CA LEU A 239 -3.91 3.00 18.34
C LEU A 239 -2.84 3.13 19.44
N ILE A 240 -1.71 3.78 19.16
CA ILE A 240 -0.57 3.93 20.08
C ILE A 240 -0.98 4.48 21.47
N PHE A 241 -2.04 5.28 21.53
CA PHE A 241 -2.57 5.83 22.79
C PHE A 241 -3.23 4.82 23.72
N LEU A 242 -3.69 3.68 23.20
CA LEU A 242 -4.37 2.67 24.02
C LEU A 242 -3.38 1.76 24.74
N GLU A 243 -2.14 1.66 24.26
CA GLU A 243 -1.19 0.64 24.73
C GLU A 243 -0.11 1.14 25.69
N SER A 244 0.13 2.46 25.81
CA SER A 244 1.15 2.99 26.72
C SER A 244 0.61 3.24 28.13
N PRO A 245 0.99 2.44 29.15
CA PRO A 245 0.61 2.71 30.53
C PRO A 245 1.27 4.02 30.98
N GLY A 246 0.47 5.05 31.26
CA GLY A 246 0.95 6.34 31.77
C GLY A 246 1.14 7.45 30.73
N ARG A 247 0.82 7.22 29.44
CA ARG A 247 0.57 8.34 28.51
C ARG A 247 -0.87 8.80 28.73
N ASP A 248 -1.02 9.84 29.54
CA ASP A 248 -2.32 10.50 29.75
C ASP A 248 -2.92 10.88 28.39
N LEU A 249 -4.18 10.52 28.13
CA LEU A 249 -4.90 10.87 26.89
C LEU A 249 -4.87 12.40 26.62
N CYS A 250 -4.66 13.19 27.67
CA CYS A 250 -4.49 14.64 27.63
C CYS A 250 -3.18 15.13 26.99
N ASN A 251 -2.21 14.24 26.70
CA ASN A 251 -0.94 14.56 26.04
C ASN A 251 -0.91 14.17 24.55
N ALA A 252 -2.03 13.71 23.99
CA ALA A 252 -2.16 13.60 22.54
C ALA A 252 -1.99 15.00 21.92
N PRO A 253 -1.05 15.21 20.97
CA PRO A 253 -0.96 16.45 20.23
C PRO A 253 -2.32 16.66 19.52
N ALA A 254 -3.14 17.55 20.07
CA ALA A 254 -4.46 17.97 19.59
C ALA A 254 -5.66 17.02 19.80
N ALA A 255 -5.80 16.41 20.99
CA ALA A 255 -7.11 16.09 21.58
C ALA A 255 -7.70 17.30 22.33
#